data_AF-A0A965PLB5-F1
#
_entry.id   AF-A0A965PLB5-F1
#
_cell.length_a   1.000
_cell.length_b   1.000
_cell.length_c   1.000
_cell.angle_alpha   90.00
_cell.angle_beta   90.00
_cell.angle_gamma   90.00
#
_symmetry.space_group_name_H-M   'P 1'
#
loop_
_entity.id
_entity.type
_entity.pdbx_description
1 polymer ?
#
loop_
_entity_poly.entity_id
_entity_poly.type
_entity_poly.pdbx_seq_one_letter_code
_entity_poly.pdbx_strand_id
1 'polypeptide(L)' 'MTQHQAIADRLASLTDQQLSDVMCGLMSDFRPEADAVFDACMRVAQERMTSADFLALCSQMEAAA' A
#
# COMPACT_ATOMS: atom_id res chain seq x y z
N MET A 1 2.68 8.66 21.03
CA MET A 1 2.40 8.28 19.63
C MET A 1 1.12 7.49 19.60
N THR A 2 0.14 7.89 18.78
CA THR A 2 -1.07 7.09 18.55
C THR A 2 -0.73 5.90 17.66
N GLN A 3 -1.43 4.78 17.83
CA GLN A 3 -1.22 3.54 17.07
C GLN A 3 -1.25 3.76 15.54
N HIS A 4 -2.06 4.71 15.06
CA HIS A 4 -2.18 5.07 13.65
C HIS A 4 -0.92 5.75 13.08
N GLN A 5 -0.21 6.56 13.85
CA GLN A 5 1.03 7.21 13.40
C GLN A 5 2.12 6.16 13.16
N ALA A 6 2.24 5.19 14.07
CA ALA A 6 3.24 4.12 13.95
C ALA A 6 3.00 3.18 12.76
N ILE A 7 1.75 3.01 12.34
CA ILE A 7 1.39 2.25 11.14
C ILE A 7 1.79 3.03 9.89
N ALA A 8 1.46 4.32 9.82
CA ALA A 8 1.83 5.18 8.69
C ALA A 8 3.36 5.25 8.50
N ASP A 9 4.12 5.44 9.58
CA ASP A 9 5.58 5.49 9.53
C ASP A 9 6.19 4.16 9.04
N ARG A 10 5.58 3.02 9.42
CA ARG A 10 5.98 1.69 8.93
C ARG A 10 5.64 1.48 7.47
N LEU A 11 4.49 1.96 6.99
CA LEU A 11 4.11 1.86 5.59
C LEU A 11 4.99 2.75 4.70
N ALA A 12 5.34 3.94 5.18
CA ALA A 12 6.23 4.86 4.48
C ALA A 12 7.64 4.31 4.28
N SER A 13 8.13 3.42 5.15
CA SER A 13 9.44 2.77 5.01
C SER A 13 9.44 1.53 4.11
N LEU A 14 8.27 1.03 3.70
CA LEU A 14 8.17 -0.09 2.76
C LEU A 14 8.61 0.33 1.36
N THR A 15 9.23 -0.60 0.64
CA THR A 15 9.41 -0.47 -0.82
C THR A 15 8.07 -0.54 -1.55
N ASP A 16 8.03 -0.11 -2.81
CA ASP A 16 6.82 -0.15 -3.63
C ASP A 16 6.28 -1.57 -3.83
N GLN A 17 7.16 -2.56 -4.00
CA GLN A 17 6.78 -3.97 -4.07
C GLN A 17 6.14 -4.45 -2.77
N GLN A 18 6.76 -4.15 -1.62
CA GLN A 18 6.22 -4.57 -0.33
C GLN A 18 4.87 -3.90 -0.03
N LEU A 19 4.71 -2.63 -0.41
CA LEU A 19 3.44 -1.92 -0.27
C LEU A 19 2.35 -2.59 -1.13
N SER A 20 2.68 -2.94 -2.37
CA SER A 20 1.80 -3.68 -3.28
C SER A 20 1.39 -5.04 -2.71
N ASP A 21 2.35 -5.84 -2.25
CA ASP A 21 2.08 -7.18 -1.68
C ASP A 21 1.13 -7.09 -0.47
N VAL A 22 1.32 -6.09 0.39
CA VAL A 22 0.44 -5.83 1.54
C VAL A 22 -0.97 -5.46 1.07
N MET A 23 -1.10 -4.57 0.09
CA MET A 23 -2.40 -4.16 -0.45
C MET A 23 -3.15 -5.33 -1.09
N CYS A 24 -2.47 -6.15 -1.90
CA CYS A 24 -3.05 -7.35 -2.50
C CYS A 24 -3.49 -8.37 -1.44
N GLY A 25 -2.69 -8.55 -0.38
CA GLY A 25 -3.06 -9.43 0.73
C GLY A 25 -4.30 -8.94 1.48
N LEU A 26 -4.42 -7.63 1.69
CA LEU A 26 -5.56 -7.01 2.37
C LEU A 26 -6.87 -7.11 1.55
N MET A 27 -6.81 -7.15 0.22
CA MET A 27 -8.02 -7.31 -0.61
C MET A 27 -8.74 -8.66 -0.37
N SER A 28 -8.04 -9.65 0.19
CA SER A 28 -8.62 -10.94 0.57
C SER A 28 -8.93 -11.05 2.07
N ASP A 29 -8.71 -9.98 2.84
CA ASP A 29 -8.90 -9.93 4.29
C ASP A 29 -10.18 -9.15 4.64
N PHE A 30 -11.20 -9.85 5.13
CA PHE A 30 -12.51 -9.28 5.43
C PHE A 30 -12.66 -8.78 6.88
N ARG A 31 -11.55 -8.70 7.63
CA ARG A 31 -11.58 -8.16 8.99
C ARG A 31 -11.81 -6.64 8.93
N PRO A 32 -12.62 -6.05 9.82
CA PRO A 32 -12.88 -4.59 9.83
C PRO A 32 -11.61 -3.74 9.93
N GLU A 33 -10.57 -4.26 10.56
CA GLU A 33 -9.29 -3.59 10.70
C GLU A 33 -8.47 -3.58 9.40
N ALA A 34 -8.75 -4.50 8.47
CA ALA A 34 -8.06 -4.59 7.18
C ALA A 34 -8.37 -3.37 6.30
N ASP A 35 -9.62 -2.91 6.28
CA ASP A 35 -10.03 -1.69 5.56
C ASP A 35 -9.23 -0.46 6.01
N ALA A 36 -9.07 -0.29 7.33
CA ALA A 36 -8.32 0.85 7.88
C ALA A 36 -6.82 0.80 7.50
N VAL A 37 -6.23 -0.40 7.41
CA VAL A 37 -4.84 -0.58 6.96
C VAL A 37 -4.74 -0.40 5.45
N PHE A 38 -5.73 -0.85 4.69
CA PHE A 38 -5.80 -0.67 3.24
C PHE A 38 -5.89 0.81 2.87
N ASP A 39 -6.75 1.58 3.54
CA ASP A 39 -6.85 3.03 3.38
C ASP A 39 -5.52 3.74 3.67
N ALA A 40 -4.79 3.29 4.71
CA ALA A 40 -3.48 3.82 5.02
C ALA A 40 -2.44 3.50 3.92
N CYS A 41 -2.46 2.27 3.38
CA CYS A 41 -1.60 1.88 2.25
C CYS A 41 -1.93 2.69 1.00
N MET A 42 -3.22 2.91 0.70
CA MET A 42 -3.68 3.71 -0.43
C MET A 42 -3.18 5.16 -0.37
N ARG A 43 -3.16 5.78 0.82
CA ARG A 43 -2.60 7.14 0.96
C ARG A 43 -1.11 7.19 0.64
N VAL A 44 -0.33 6.23 1.14
CA VAL A 44 1.11 6.14 0.83
C VAL A 44 1.33 5.87 -0.66
N ALA A 45 0.53 4.99 -1.27
CA ALA A 45 0.57 4.74 -2.71
C ALA A 45 0.25 6.01 -3.53
N GLN A 46 -0.76 6.79 -3.13
CA GLN A 46 -1.12 8.06 -3.77
C GLN A 46 0.01 9.10 -3.70
N GLU A 47 0.70 9.22 -2.57
CA GLU A 47 1.87 10.09 -2.44
C GLU A 47 3.00 9.67 -3.41
N ARG A 48 3.12 8.35 -3.66
CA ARG A 48 4.10 7.75 -4.57
C ARG A 48 3.67 7.68 -6.02
N MET A 49 2.42 8.00 -6.38
CA MET A 49 1.95 8.03 -7.78
C MET A 49 2.68 9.06 -8.65
N THR A 50 3.44 9.97 -8.04
CA THR A 50 4.34 10.88 -8.77
C THR A 50 5.68 10.24 -9.16
N SER A 51 5.99 9.05 -8.61
CA SER A 51 7.19 8.26 -8.92
C SER A 51 7.01 7.43 -10.18
N ALA A 52 7.95 7.57 -11.13
CA ALA A 52 7.97 6.77 -12.35
C ALA A 52 8.12 5.26 -12.06
N ASP A 53 8.87 4.91 -11.02
CA ASP A 53 9.11 3.52 -10.62
C ASP A 53 7.82 2.86 -10.08
N PHE A 54 7.04 3.61 -9.30
CA PHE A 54 5.75 3.14 -8.78
C PHE A 54 4.74 2.95 -9.92
N LEU A 55 4.66 3.89 -10.86
CA LEU A 55 3.80 3.75 -12.04
C LEU A 55 4.21 2.55 -12.91
N ALA A 56 5.51 2.32 -13.10
CA ALA A 56 6.01 1.16 -13.82
C ALA A 56 5.65 -0.16 -13.12
N LEU A 57 5.64 -0.19 -11.79
CA LEU A 57 5.18 -1.34 -11.02
C LEU A 57 3.67 -1.58 -11.23
N CYS A 58 2.83 -0.54 -11.14
CA CYS A 58 1.39 -0.65 -11.40
C CYS A 58 1.10 -1.23 -12.80
N SER A 59 1.77 -0.74 -13.84
CA SER A 59 1.60 -1.27 -15.20
C SER A 59 2.05 -2.72 -15.34
N GLN A 60 3.09 -3.16 -14.63
CA GLN A 60 3.50 -4.57 -14.61
C GLN A 60 2.45 -5.46 -13.95
N MET A 61 1.84 -4.99 -12.86
CA MET A 61 0.77 -5.72 -12.17
C MET A 61 -0.48 -5.85 -13.04
N GLU A 62 -0.88 -4.78 -13.73
CA GLU A 62 -2.02 -4.81 -14.68
C GLU A 62 -1.77 -5.79 -15.83
N ALA A 63 -0.54 -5.91 -16.32
CA ALA A 63 -0.19 -6.86 -17.37
C ALA A 63 -0.13 -8.33 -16.89
N ALA A 64 -0.05 -8.55 -15.57
CA ALA A 64 0.05 -9.88 -14.96
C ALA A 64 -1.31 -10.41 -14.44
N ALA A 65 -2.36 -9.60 -14.47
CA ALA A 65 -3.73 -9.92 -14.06
C ALA A 65 -4.58 -10.43 -15.25
#